data_AF-A0A1F8RLX4-F1
#
_entry.id   AF-A0A1F8RLX4-F1
#
_cell.length_a   1.000
_cell.length_b   1.000
_cell.length_c   1.000
_cell.angle_alpha   90.00
_cell.angle_beta   90.00
_cell.angle_gamma   90.00
#
_symmetry.space_group_name_H-M   'P 1'
#
loop_
_entity.id
_entity.type
_entity.pdbx_description
1 polymer ?
#
loop_
_entity_poly.entity_id
_entity_poly.type
_entity_poly.pdbx_seq_one_letter_code
_entity_poly.pdbx_strand_id
1 'polypeptide(L)'
;MNAFLSALWAESLKARRSKVSLLTAAGISILPVVDGLFMIILKDPEQAREMGLISVKAQLSAGVADWPTYFQVLLLGTAIVGAILFAFITAWVFGREFSDRTAKELLALPTPRGIIVGAKFVLTALWILGLTLFIFVIGLAIGKAVGIPGGSPGLEWTSFWHLMLTALLTFMLMPFVALFASVGRGYLPPLGWAILTLALAQVAGVLGWGDWLPWSVPGLISEMAGPRAEPIGLHSYILVLLTFIAGIAATFAWWQSADQAR
;
A
#
# COMPACT_ATOMS: atom_id res chain seq x y z
N MET A 1 23.14 23.84 1.34
CA MET A 1 22.33 22.60 1.31
C MET A 1 21.37 22.72 0.12
N ASN A 2 21.33 21.74 -0.79
CA ASN A 2 20.46 21.80 -1.97
C ASN A 2 18.99 21.95 -1.55
N ALA A 3 18.21 22.81 -2.24
CA ALA A 3 16.82 23.09 -1.88
C ALA A 3 15.96 21.82 -1.75
N PHE A 4 16.21 20.82 -2.61
CA PHE A 4 15.57 19.51 -2.53
C PHE A 4 15.92 18.74 -1.25
N LEU A 5 17.20 18.72 -0.85
CA LEU A 5 17.62 18.04 0.39
C LEU A 5 17.03 18.72 1.63
N SER A 6 16.92 20.05 1.61
CA SER A 6 16.23 20.80 2.68
C SER A 6 14.75 20.46 2.77
N ALA A 7 14.05 20.40 1.63
CA ALA A 7 12.65 20.00 1.58
C ALA A 7 12.46 18.55 2.06
N LEU A 8 13.26 17.62 1.55
CA LEU A 8 13.21 16.21 1.95
C LEU A 8 13.54 16.01 3.43
N TRP A 9 14.50 16.75 3.96
CA TRP A 9 14.84 16.72 5.38
C TRP A 9 13.67 17.20 6.24
N ALA A 10 13.02 18.30 5.86
CA ALA A 10 11.84 18.81 6.57
C ALA A 10 10.70 17.79 6.58
N GLU A 11 10.37 17.21 5.42
CA GLU A 11 9.35 16.17 5.31
C GLU A 11 9.71 14.92 6.14
N SER A 12 10.98 14.48 6.09
CA SER A 12 11.46 13.33 6.86
C SER A 12 11.39 13.57 8.37
N LEU A 13 11.69 14.79 8.83
CA LEU A 13 11.58 15.16 10.24
C LEU A 13 10.13 15.16 10.71
N LYS A 14 9.19 15.64 9.87
CA LYS A 14 7.74 15.55 10.15
C LYS A 14 7.31 14.10 10.31
N ALA A 15 7.71 13.22 9.40
CA ALA A 15 7.38 11.80 9.46
C ALA A 15 7.95 11.13 10.70
N ARG A 16 9.24 11.35 11.00
CA ARG A 16 9.92 10.74 12.16
C ARG A 16 9.31 11.18 13.49
N ARG A 17 8.87 12.43 13.62
CA ARG A 17 8.25 12.94 14.86
C ARG A 17 6.75 12.65 14.96
N SER A 18 6.13 12.14 13.90
CA SER A 18 4.70 11.83 13.88
C SER A 18 4.41 10.44 14.44
N LYS A 19 3.33 10.31 15.21
CA LYS A 19 2.79 8.99 15.60
C LYS A 19 2.28 8.20 14.40
N VAL A 20 1.99 8.86 13.26
CA VAL A 20 1.50 8.20 12.04
C VAL A 20 2.47 7.13 11.55
N SER A 21 3.79 7.35 11.62
CA SER A 21 4.80 6.34 11.27
C SER A 21 4.72 5.08 12.10
N LEU A 22 4.48 5.21 13.40
CA LEU A 22 4.30 4.07 14.28
C LEU A 22 2.94 3.38 14.03
N LEU A 23 1.87 4.17 13.84
CA LEU A 23 0.53 3.64 13.62
C LEU A 23 0.42 2.91 12.28
N THR A 24 1.09 3.38 11.23
CA THR A 24 1.11 2.67 9.94
C THR A 24 1.95 1.40 10.00
N ALA A 25 3.08 1.41 10.71
CA ALA A 25 3.85 0.20 10.98
C ALA A 25 3.05 -0.83 11.79
N ALA A 26 2.35 -0.39 12.85
CA ALA A 26 1.47 -1.25 13.63
C ALA A 26 0.31 -1.80 12.78
N GLY A 27 -0.34 -0.92 12.00
CA GLY A 27 -1.46 -1.28 11.13
C GLY A 27 -1.10 -2.32 10.08
N ILE A 28 0.04 -2.17 9.40
CA ILE A 28 0.48 -3.15 8.40
C ILE A 28 0.94 -4.47 9.05
N SER A 29 1.44 -4.44 10.28
CA SER A 29 1.89 -5.65 11.01
C SER A 29 0.73 -6.58 11.38
N ILE A 30 -0.50 -6.07 11.44
CA ILE A 30 -1.69 -6.90 11.66
C ILE A 30 -1.78 -8.00 10.60
N LEU A 31 -1.36 -7.70 9.37
CA LEU A 31 -1.48 -8.60 8.24
C LEU A 31 -0.68 -9.90 8.43
N PRO A 32 0.67 -9.88 8.60
CA PRO A 32 1.42 -11.12 8.84
C PRO A 32 1.07 -11.81 10.17
N VAL A 33 0.57 -11.06 11.17
CA VAL A 33 0.10 -11.63 12.45
C VAL A 33 -1.19 -12.42 12.28
N VAL A 34 -2.19 -11.84 11.60
CA VAL A 34 -3.46 -12.50 11.30
C VAL A 34 -3.25 -13.68 10.37
N ASP A 35 -2.37 -13.54 9.38
CA ASP A 35 -1.99 -14.64 8.49
C ASP A 35 -1.28 -15.77 9.26
N GLY A 36 -0.38 -15.45 10.19
CA GLY A 36 0.25 -16.44 11.05
C GLY A 36 -0.76 -17.18 11.94
N LEU A 37 -1.73 -16.46 12.51
CA LEU A 37 -2.85 -17.05 13.24
C LEU A 37 -3.69 -17.95 12.34
N PHE A 38 -3.96 -17.53 11.11
CA PHE A 38 -4.69 -18.32 10.12
C PHE A 38 -3.94 -19.64 9.80
N MET A 39 -2.62 -19.61 9.70
CA MET A 39 -1.80 -20.81 9.51
C MET A 39 -1.83 -21.75 10.71
N ILE A 40 -1.85 -21.24 11.94
CA ILE A 40 -2.04 -22.08 13.14
C ILE A 40 -3.40 -22.78 13.09
N ILE A 41 -4.45 -22.05 12.73
CA ILE A 41 -5.81 -22.60 12.62
C ILE A 41 -5.88 -23.69 11.53
N LEU A 42 -5.23 -23.48 10.39
CA LEU A 42 -5.23 -24.46 9.30
C LEU A 42 -4.41 -25.73 9.60
N LYS A 43 -3.40 -25.66 10.49
CA LYS A 43 -2.60 -26.83 10.87
C LYS A 43 -3.39 -27.84 11.69
N ASP A 44 -4.23 -27.37 12.61
CA ASP A 44 -5.09 -28.22 13.43
C ASP A 44 -6.44 -27.54 13.69
N PRO A 45 -7.40 -27.69 12.77
CA PRO A 45 -8.71 -27.05 12.87
C PRO A 45 -9.51 -27.51 14.10
N GLU A 46 -9.35 -28.75 14.55
CA GLU A 46 -10.06 -29.27 15.72
C GLU A 46 -9.52 -28.65 17.00
N GLN A 47 -8.20 -28.58 17.16
CA GLN A 47 -7.59 -27.92 18.32
C GLN A 47 -7.90 -26.41 18.34
N ALA A 48 -7.93 -25.76 17.18
CA ALA A 48 -8.34 -24.35 17.08
C ALA A 48 -9.80 -24.13 17.52
N ARG A 49 -10.67 -25.12 17.31
CA ARG A 49 -12.06 -25.10 17.75
C ARG A 49 -12.18 -25.30 19.26
N GLU A 50 -11.38 -26.19 19.84
CA GLU A 50 -11.29 -26.40 21.29
C GLU A 50 -10.76 -25.14 22.02
N MET A 51 -9.81 -24.43 21.41
CA MET A 51 -9.29 -23.15 21.93
C MET A 51 -10.25 -21.97 21.72
N GLY A 52 -11.40 -22.17 21.07
CA GLY A 52 -12.38 -21.13 20.77
C GLY A 52 -11.93 -20.09 19.74
N LEU A 53 -10.86 -20.38 18.98
CA LEU A 53 -10.32 -19.48 17.95
C LEU A 53 -11.20 -19.41 16.70
N ILE A 54 -11.96 -20.48 16.43
CA ILE A 54 -12.92 -20.54 15.33
C ILE A 54 -14.30 -20.97 15.82
N SER A 55 -15.34 -20.37 15.22
CA SER A 55 -16.72 -20.78 15.46
C SER A 55 -17.04 -22.08 14.70
N VAL A 56 -18.01 -22.84 15.19
CA VAL A 56 -18.64 -23.97 14.49
C VAL A 56 -19.13 -23.61 13.07
N LYS A 57 -19.39 -22.31 12.81
CA LYS A 57 -19.81 -21.80 11.49
C LYS A 57 -18.67 -21.34 10.59
N ALA A 58 -17.41 -21.39 11.06
CA ALA A 58 -16.27 -20.99 10.26
C ALA A 58 -16.07 -22.02 9.13
N GLN A 59 -16.48 -21.66 7.91
CA GLN A 59 -16.07 -22.39 6.72
C GLN A 59 -14.62 -22.00 6.41
N LEU A 60 -13.67 -22.76 6.95
CA LEU A 60 -12.30 -22.70 6.47
C LEU A 60 -12.33 -23.30 5.07
N SER A 61 -12.15 -22.45 4.05
CA SER A 61 -11.82 -22.91 2.71
C SER A 61 -10.61 -23.84 2.83
N ALA A 62 -10.63 -24.96 2.10
CA ALA A 62 -9.66 -26.06 2.18
C ALA A 62 -8.23 -25.64 1.74
N GLY A 63 -7.63 -24.72 2.48
CA GLY A 63 -6.24 -24.30 2.35
C GLY A 63 -5.34 -25.23 3.14
N VAL A 64 -4.16 -25.50 2.60
CA VAL A 64 -3.10 -26.22 3.33
C VAL A 64 -2.29 -25.17 4.09
N ALA A 65 -1.93 -25.45 5.34
CA ALA A 65 -1.02 -24.60 6.09
C ALA A 65 0.41 -24.76 5.57
N ASP A 66 0.75 -24.05 4.49
CA ASP A 66 2.07 -24.09 3.85
C ASP A 66 2.58 -22.68 3.47
N TRP A 67 3.89 -22.58 3.18
CA TRP A 67 4.52 -21.31 2.81
C TRP A 67 3.92 -20.66 1.55
N PRO A 68 3.57 -21.40 0.48
CA PRO A 68 2.87 -20.83 -0.66
C PRO A 68 1.57 -20.12 -0.28
N THR A 69 0.72 -20.76 0.53
CA THR A 69 -0.54 -20.17 0.99
C THR A 69 -0.28 -18.93 1.85
N TYR A 70 0.71 -18.98 2.74
CA TYR A 70 1.10 -17.84 3.58
C TYR A 70 1.55 -16.64 2.72
N PHE A 71 2.47 -16.84 1.79
CA PHE A 71 2.90 -15.75 0.92
C PHE A 71 1.77 -15.22 0.03
N GLN A 72 0.85 -16.08 -0.42
CA GLN A 72 -0.31 -15.65 -1.20
C GLN A 72 -1.23 -14.73 -0.38
N VAL A 73 -1.55 -15.10 0.86
CA VAL A 73 -2.34 -14.25 1.76
C VAL A 73 -1.60 -12.95 2.05
N LEU A 74 -0.28 -13.01 2.29
CA LEU A 74 0.56 -11.84 2.51
C LEU A 74 0.53 -10.86 1.32
N LEU A 75 0.64 -11.38 0.09
CA LEU A 75 0.59 -10.60 -1.15
C LEU A 75 -0.78 -9.95 -1.35
N LEU A 76 -1.86 -10.73 -1.28
CA LEU A 76 -3.22 -10.24 -1.48
C LEU A 76 -3.61 -9.20 -0.41
N GLY A 77 -3.26 -9.48 0.85
CA GLY A 77 -3.42 -8.54 1.94
C GLY A 77 -2.67 -7.23 1.66
N THR A 78 -1.45 -7.30 1.11
CA THR A 78 -0.67 -6.10 0.79
C THR A 78 -1.29 -5.31 -0.34
N ALA A 79 -1.87 -5.96 -1.35
CA ALA A 79 -2.60 -5.26 -2.41
C ALA A 79 -3.82 -4.49 -1.85
N ILE A 80 -4.61 -5.12 -0.97
CA ILE A 80 -5.87 -4.54 -0.47
C ILE A 80 -5.62 -3.59 0.71
N VAL A 81 -5.05 -4.11 1.80
CA VAL A 81 -4.78 -3.33 3.03
C VAL A 81 -3.69 -2.30 2.77
N GLY A 82 -2.65 -2.68 2.01
CA GLY A 82 -1.60 -1.75 1.63
C GLY A 82 -2.11 -0.60 0.76
N ALA A 83 -3.07 -0.82 -0.16
CA ALA A 83 -3.66 0.29 -0.93
C ALA A 83 -4.30 1.35 -0.02
N ILE A 84 -5.09 0.94 0.97
CA ILE A 84 -5.71 1.86 1.94
C ILE A 84 -4.66 2.53 2.81
N LEU A 85 -3.69 1.77 3.32
CA LEU A 85 -2.66 2.31 4.20
C LEU A 85 -1.71 3.27 3.47
N PHE A 86 -1.32 2.96 2.24
CA PHE A 86 -0.51 3.82 1.38
C PHE A 86 -1.28 5.08 1.00
N ALA A 87 -2.59 4.97 0.77
CA ALA A 87 -3.44 6.12 0.57
C ALA A 87 -3.51 6.99 1.84
N PHE A 88 -3.60 6.39 3.03
CA PHE A 88 -3.54 7.13 4.29
C PHE A 88 -2.21 7.87 4.48
N ILE A 89 -1.07 7.21 4.20
CA ILE A 89 0.25 7.84 4.24
C ILE A 89 0.32 9.01 3.25
N THR A 90 -0.12 8.80 2.01
CA THR A 90 -0.10 9.82 0.97
C THR A 90 -1.01 11.00 1.30
N ALA A 91 -2.22 10.72 1.79
CA ALA A 91 -3.16 11.71 2.27
C ALA A 91 -2.57 12.51 3.44
N TRP A 92 -1.85 11.86 4.36
CA TRP A 92 -1.17 12.54 5.44
C TRP A 92 -0.04 13.43 4.93
N VAL A 93 0.81 12.93 4.04
CA VAL A 93 1.95 13.69 3.49
C VAL A 93 1.50 14.92 2.70
N PHE A 94 0.42 14.83 1.93
CA PHE A 94 -0.05 15.94 1.08
C PHE A 94 -1.16 16.79 1.70
N GLY A 95 -1.99 16.21 2.57
CA GLY A 95 -3.16 16.86 3.16
C GLY A 95 -2.90 17.53 4.51
N ARG A 96 -1.75 17.26 5.14
CA ARG A 96 -1.46 17.74 6.49
C ARG A 96 -1.36 19.25 6.59
N GLU A 97 -0.60 19.88 5.70
CA GLU A 97 -0.40 21.32 5.78
C GLU A 97 -1.71 22.10 5.56
N PHE A 98 -2.64 21.54 4.79
CA PHE A 98 -3.98 22.11 4.63
C PHE A 98 -4.83 21.93 5.89
N SER A 99 -4.77 20.73 6.50
CA SER A 99 -5.53 20.41 7.72
C SER A 99 -5.04 21.21 8.93
N ASP A 100 -3.72 21.37 9.06
CA ASP A 100 -3.05 22.09 10.15
C ASP A 100 -3.02 23.62 9.88
N ARG A 101 -3.59 24.09 8.76
CA ARG A 101 -3.59 25.49 8.31
C ARG A 101 -2.19 26.13 8.18
N THR A 102 -1.20 25.32 7.83
CA THR A 102 0.21 25.74 7.62
C THR A 102 0.62 25.78 6.14
N ALA A 103 -0.32 25.52 5.22
CA ALA A 103 -0.05 25.49 3.78
C ALA A 103 0.38 26.85 3.22
N LYS A 104 -0.14 27.95 3.77
CA LYS A 104 0.18 29.31 3.28
C LYS A 104 1.64 29.66 3.58
N GLU A 105 2.10 29.32 4.77
CA GLU A 105 3.47 29.48 5.24
C GLU A 105 4.43 28.64 4.40
N LEU A 106 4.06 27.38 4.10
CA LEU A 106 4.85 26.51 3.22
C LEU A 106 4.99 27.11 1.81
N LEU A 107 3.89 27.61 1.25
CA LEU A 107 3.86 28.16 -0.10
C LEU A 107 4.58 29.51 -0.22
N ALA A 108 4.77 30.24 0.88
CA ALA A 108 5.50 31.50 0.93
C ALA A 108 7.03 31.34 0.98
N LEU A 109 7.53 30.12 1.21
CA LEU A 109 8.97 29.85 1.23
C LEU A 109 9.61 30.11 -0.15
N PRO A 110 10.87 30.58 -0.20
CA PRO A 110 11.60 30.78 -1.46
C PRO A 110 12.11 29.45 -2.05
N THR A 111 11.32 28.38 -1.93
CA THR A 111 11.60 27.05 -2.50
C THR A 111 10.59 26.76 -3.61
N PRO A 112 11.02 26.41 -4.83
CA PRO A 112 10.12 26.05 -5.91
C PRO A 112 9.14 24.95 -5.48
N ARG A 113 7.85 25.14 -5.76
CA ARG A 113 6.79 24.23 -5.31
C ARG A 113 6.97 22.81 -5.85
N GLY A 114 7.48 22.66 -7.07
CA GLY A 114 7.81 21.36 -7.65
C GLY A 114 8.87 20.59 -6.84
N ILE A 115 9.81 21.29 -6.19
CA ILE A 115 10.81 20.66 -5.31
C ILE A 115 10.14 20.11 -4.04
N ILE A 116 9.18 20.85 -3.47
CA ILE A 116 8.40 20.42 -2.30
C ILE A 116 7.58 19.19 -2.64
N VAL A 117 6.86 19.22 -3.77
CA VAL A 117 6.06 18.08 -4.26
C VAL A 117 6.94 16.86 -4.52
N GLY A 118 8.09 17.04 -5.18
CA GLY A 118 9.06 15.97 -5.41
C GLY A 118 9.58 15.36 -4.11
N ALA A 119 9.92 16.19 -3.12
CA ALA A 119 10.35 15.71 -1.80
C ALA A 119 9.27 14.90 -1.09
N LYS A 120 8.00 15.33 -1.18
CA LYS A 120 6.85 14.60 -0.64
C LYS A 120 6.66 13.23 -1.31
N PHE A 121 6.75 13.16 -2.64
CA PHE A 121 6.68 11.88 -3.34
C PHE A 121 7.83 10.94 -3.00
N VAL A 122 9.07 11.45 -2.88
CA VAL A 122 10.22 10.64 -2.48
C VAL A 122 10.05 10.12 -1.05
N LEU A 123 9.58 10.95 -0.11
CA LEU A 123 9.26 10.49 1.24
C LEU A 123 8.20 9.37 1.21
N THR A 124 7.10 9.56 0.48
CA THR A 124 6.03 8.57 0.36
C THR A 124 6.56 7.24 -0.20
N ALA A 125 7.40 7.30 -1.25
CA ALA A 125 8.01 6.12 -1.85
C ALA A 125 8.92 5.36 -0.86
N LEU A 126 9.79 6.08 -0.15
CA LEU A 126 10.70 5.50 0.85
C LEU A 126 9.94 4.90 2.03
N TRP A 127 8.86 5.56 2.47
CA TRP A 127 8.03 5.08 3.57
C TRP A 127 7.30 3.80 3.16
N ILE A 128 6.68 3.77 1.99
CA ILE A 128 6.01 2.58 1.45
C ILE A 128 7.00 1.43 1.31
N LEU A 129 8.16 1.66 0.67
CA LEU A 129 9.21 0.65 0.54
C LEU A 129 9.66 0.12 1.91
N GLY A 130 9.89 1.02 2.86
CA GLY A 130 10.28 0.65 4.23
C GLY A 130 9.22 -0.21 4.92
N LEU A 131 7.94 0.13 4.78
CA LEU A 131 6.85 -0.69 5.29
C LEU A 131 6.81 -2.05 4.59
N THR A 132 6.88 -2.10 3.27
CA THR A 132 6.85 -3.38 2.52
C THR A 132 7.99 -4.32 2.93
N LEU A 133 9.21 -3.80 3.10
CA LEU A 133 10.35 -4.57 3.62
C LEU A 133 10.09 -5.04 5.05
N PHE A 134 9.53 -4.17 5.89
CA PHE A 134 9.20 -4.48 7.27
C PHE A 134 8.17 -5.61 7.40
N ILE A 135 7.07 -5.57 6.63
CA ILE A 135 6.08 -6.68 6.62
C ILE A 135 6.72 -7.97 6.12
N PHE A 136 7.57 -7.93 5.10
CA PHE A 136 8.22 -9.15 4.60
C PHE A 136 9.09 -9.81 5.67
N VAL A 137 9.91 -9.01 6.37
CA VAL A 137 10.78 -9.50 7.45
C VAL A 137 9.96 -10.05 8.62
N ILE A 138 8.91 -9.35 9.04
CA ILE A 138 8.00 -9.84 10.09
C ILE A 138 7.29 -11.12 9.64
N GLY A 139 6.81 -11.16 8.40
CA GLY A 139 6.14 -12.34 7.84
C GLY A 139 7.04 -13.57 7.85
N LEU A 140 8.32 -13.42 7.45
CA LEU A 140 9.30 -14.51 7.56
C LEU A 140 9.53 -14.95 9.01
N ALA A 141 9.63 -14.01 9.94
CA ALA A 141 9.81 -14.33 11.35
C ALA A 141 8.60 -15.11 11.92
N ILE A 142 7.38 -14.67 11.59
CA ILE A 142 6.15 -15.31 12.03
C ILE A 142 5.99 -16.69 11.38
N GLY A 143 6.15 -16.81 10.06
CA GLY A 143 6.03 -18.10 9.38
C GLY A 143 7.03 -19.15 9.88
N LYS A 144 8.26 -18.72 10.24
CA LYS A 144 9.25 -19.59 10.89
C LYS A 144 8.85 -19.95 12.32
N ALA A 145 8.35 -18.99 13.11
CA ALA A 145 7.89 -19.24 14.48
C ALA A 145 6.69 -20.20 14.54
N VAL A 146 5.77 -20.10 13.57
CA VAL A 146 4.65 -21.04 13.41
C VAL A 146 5.13 -22.41 12.91
N GLY A 147 6.31 -22.50 12.29
CA GLY A 147 6.89 -23.73 11.76
C GLY A 147 6.17 -24.23 10.51
N ILE A 148 5.81 -23.34 9.60
CA ILE A 148 5.02 -23.67 8.39
C ILE A 148 5.85 -24.60 7.45
N PRO A 149 5.29 -25.72 6.95
CA PRO A 149 5.95 -26.62 5.99
C PRO A 149 5.99 -26.05 4.56
N GLY A 150 6.86 -26.61 3.71
CA GLY A 150 6.94 -26.25 2.29
C GLY A 150 7.80 -25.02 1.96
N GLY A 151 8.65 -24.59 2.89
CA GLY A 151 9.53 -23.43 2.70
C GLY A 151 10.71 -23.78 1.81
N SER A 152 11.05 -22.88 0.88
CA SER A 152 12.29 -22.96 0.11
C SER A 152 12.87 -21.57 -0.11
N PRO A 153 14.20 -21.40 -0.18
CA PRO A 153 14.81 -20.10 -0.49
C PRO A 153 14.36 -19.52 -1.84
N GLY A 154 14.07 -20.38 -2.82
CA GLY A 154 13.54 -19.95 -4.13
C GLY A 154 12.14 -19.37 -4.04
N LEU A 155 11.27 -19.96 -3.21
CA LEU A 155 9.95 -19.42 -2.93
C LEU A 155 10.04 -18.07 -2.21
N GLU A 156 10.86 -17.97 -1.15
CA GLU A 156 11.06 -16.71 -0.42
C GLU A 156 11.53 -15.58 -1.36
N TRP A 157 12.49 -15.86 -2.24
CA TRP A 157 13.00 -14.90 -3.23
C TRP A 157 11.94 -14.47 -4.24
N THR A 158 11.16 -15.43 -4.73
CA THR A 158 10.08 -15.16 -5.69
C THR A 158 8.99 -14.32 -5.04
N SER A 159 8.53 -14.70 -3.86
CA SER A 159 7.51 -13.96 -3.09
C SER A 159 7.97 -12.55 -2.71
N PHE A 160 9.26 -12.36 -2.39
CA PHE A 160 9.83 -11.04 -2.15
C PHE A 160 9.63 -10.10 -3.35
N TRP A 161 9.98 -10.55 -4.55
CA TRP A 161 9.85 -9.71 -5.75
C TRP A 161 8.40 -9.48 -6.17
N HIS A 162 7.52 -10.45 -5.98
CA HIS A 162 6.08 -10.24 -6.17
C HIS A 162 5.55 -9.17 -5.20
N LEU A 163 5.99 -9.21 -3.93
CA LEU A 163 5.59 -8.22 -2.94
C LEU A 163 6.12 -6.82 -3.27
N MET A 164 7.37 -6.73 -3.74
CA MET A 164 7.96 -5.47 -4.20
C MET A 164 7.20 -4.91 -5.42
N LEU A 165 6.84 -5.78 -6.37
CA LEU A 165 6.09 -5.39 -7.56
C LEU A 165 4.68 -4.91 -7.21
N THR A 166 3.96 -5.66 -6.35
CA THR A 166 2.65 -5.24 -5.84
C THR A 166 2.74 -3.88 -5.14
N ALA A 167 3.73 -3.69 -4.27
CA ALA A 167 3.91 -2.41 -3.57
C ALA A 167 4.24 -1.27 -4.54
N LEU A 168 5.09 -1.51 -5.55
CA LEU A 168 5.43 -0.54 -6.58
C LEU A 168 4.20 -0.10 -7.37
N LEU A 169 3.40 -1.05 -7.85
CA LEU A 169 2.22 -0.73 -8.65
C LEU A 169 1.15 -0.03 -7.82
N THR A 170 0.96 -0.43 -6.57
CA THR A 170 0.09 0.30 -5.64
C THR A 170 0.61 1.72 -5.38
N PHE A 171 1.92 1.90 -5.20
CA PHE A 171 2.54 3.23 -5.08
C PHE A 171 2.32 4.09 -6.34
N MET A 172 2.40 3.49 -7.53
CA MET A 172 2.17 4.19 -8.81
C MET A 172 0.74 4.76 -8.94
N LEU A 173 -0.21 4.32 -8.12
CA LEU A 173 -1.57 4.85 -8.08
C LEU A 173 -1.74 5.98 -7.04
N MET A 174 -0.77 6.17 -6.15
CA MET A 174 -0.80 7.19 -5.10
C MET A 174 -0.79 8.65 -5.58
N PRO A 175 -0.27 9.02 -6.76
CA PRO A 175 -0.35 10.41 -7.21
C PRO A 175 -1.77 10.96 -7.32
N PHE A 176 -2.78 10.13 -7.64
CA PHE A 176 -4.18 10.58 -7.57
C PHE A 176 -4.62 10.85 -6.13
N VAL A 177 -4.20 10.02 -5.18
CA VAL A 177 -4.44 10.27 -3.75
C VAL A 177 -3.78 11.60 -3.33
N ALA A 178 -2.55 11.86 -3.76
CA ALA A 178 -1.86 13.13 -3.50
C ALA A 178 -2.61 14.32 -4.10
N LEU A 179 -3.12 14.19 -5.33
CA LEU A 179 -3.94 15.21 -5.98
C LEU A 179 -5.21 15.50 -5.18
N PHE A 180 -5.98 14.48 -4.80
CA PHE A 180 -7.21 14.65 -4.03
C PHE A 180 -6.96 15.20 -2.62
N ALA A 181 -5.84 14.85 -1.99
CA ALA A 181 -5.42 15.44 -0.72
C ALA A 181 -5.14 16.94 -0.85
N SER A 182 -4.52 17.31 -1.97
CA SER A 182 -4.12 18.69 -2.28
C SER A 182 -5.35 19.54 -2.66
N VAL A 183 -6.13 19.11 -3.66
CA VAL A 183 -7.36 19.78 -4.13
C VAL A 183 -8.40 19.84 -3.01
N GLY A 184 -8.59 18.72 -2.31
CA GLY A 184 -9.55 18.58 -1.23
C GLY A 184 -9.13 19.25 0.08
N ARG A 185 -7.89 19.77 0.15
CA ARG A 185 -7.32 20.50 1.28
C ARG A 185 -7.46 19.75 2.62
N GLY A 186 -7.23 18.43 2.60
CA GLY A 186 -7.32 17.61 3.81
C GLY A 186 -7.33 16.12 3.54
N TYR A 187 -7.67 15.35 4.57
CA TYR A 187 -7.54 13.89 4.56
C TYR A 187 -8.79 13.14 4.04
N LEU A 188 -9.99 13.73 4.11
CA LEU A 188 -11.22 13.01 3.76
C LEU A 188 -11.37 12.73 2.26
N PRO A 189 -11.19 13.71 1.34
CA PRO A 189 -11.30 13.46 -0.10
C PRO A 189 -10.36 12.37 -0.65
N PRO A 190 -9.06 12.33 -0.30
CA PRO A 190 -8.16 11.28 -0.80
C PRO A 190 -8.50 9.89 -0.24
N LEU A 191 -9.01 9.79 0.99
CA LEU A 191 -9.48 8.51 1.55
C LEU A 191 -10.78 8.05 0.89
N GLY A 192 -11.71 8.96 0.60
CA GLY A 192 -12.91 8.65 -0.18
C GLY A 192 -12.56 8.11 -1.57
N TRP A 193 -11.57 8.72 -2.24
CA TRP A 193 -11.04 8.22 -3.52
C TRP A 193 -10.44 6.82 -3.41
N ALA A 194 -9.64 6.56 -2.36
CA ALA A 194 -9.04 5.24 -2.15
C ALA A 194 -10.10 4.15 -1.93
N ILE A 195 -11.13 4.43 -1.12
CA ILE A 195 -12.23 3.48 -0.90
C ILE A 195 -13.04 3.26 -2.18
N LEU A 196 -13.36 4.33 -2.92
CA LEU A 196 -14.08 4.23 -4.19
C LEU A 196 -13.33 3.37 -5.20
N THR A 197 -12.05 3.66 -5.41
CA THR A 197 -11.23 2.93 -6.38
C THR A 197 -10.98 1.48 -5.97
N LEU A 198 -10.86 1.20 -4.67
CA LEU A 198 -10.82 -0.16 -4.16
C LEU A 198 -12.14 -0.90 -4.44
N ALA A 199 -13.30 -0.28 -4.18
CA ALA A 199 -14.59 -0.89 -4.46
C ALA A 199 -14.78 -1.16 -5.96
N LEU A 200 -14.39 -0.22 -6.83
CA LEU A 200 -14.41 -0.40 -8.28
C LEU A 200 -13.46 -1.52 -8.73
N ALA A 201 -12.29 -1.65 -8.10
CA ALA A 201 -11.36 -2.75 -8.36
C ALA A 201 -11.97 -4.12 -8.06
N GLN A 202 -12.70 -4.25 -6.95
CA GLN A 202 -13.39 -5.50 -6.61
C GLN A 202 -14.51 -5.82 -7.63
N VAL A 203 -15.31 -4.82 -8.01
CA VAL A 203 -16.37 -4.99 -9.01
C VAL A 203 -15.78 -5.37 -10.37
N ALA A 204 -14.72 -4.70 -10.81
CA ALA A 204 -14.05 -5.02 -12.08
C ALA A 204 -13.45 -6.43 -12.07
N GLY A 205 -12.87 -6.87 -10.95
CA GLY A 205 -12.38 -8.24 -10.78
C GLY A 205 -13.50 -9.27 -10.98
N VAL A 206 -14.66 -9.07 -10.34
CA VAL A 206 -15.82 -9.97 -10.49
C VAL A 206 -16.39 -9.98 -11.91
N LEU A 207 -16.39 -8.83 -12.59
CA LEU A 207 -16.87 -8.72 -13.98
C LEU A 207 -15.86 -9.22 -15.03
N GLY A 208 -14.67 -9.65 -14.61
CA GLY A 208 -13.59 -10.09 -15.51
C GLY A 208 -12.92 -8.94 -16.28
N TRP A 209 -13.06 -7.71 -15.81
CA TRP A 209 -12.46 -6.49 -16.41
C TRP A 209 -11.32 -5.93 -15.56
N GLY A 210 -10.84 -6.69 -14.57
CA GLY A 210 -9.83 -6.23 -13.62
C GLY A 210 -8.49 -5.89 -14.26
N ASP A 211 -8.17 -6.46 -15.42
CA ASP A 211 -6.96 -6.19 -16.18
C ASP A 211 -6.99 -4.81 -16.89
N TRP A 212 -8.17 -4.23 -17.10
CA TRP A 212 -8.36 -2.91 -17.72
C TRP A 212 -8.46 -1.75 -16.71
N LEU A 213 -8.65 -2.05 -15.42
CA LEU A 213 -8.74 -1.02 -14.39
C LEU A 213 -7.41 -0.96 -13.61
N PRO A 214 -6.66 0.17 -13.64
CA PRO A 214 -5.36 0.29 -12.99
C PRO A 214 -5.37 -0.11 -11.50
N TRP A 215 -6.45 0.19 -10.79
CA TRP A 215 -6.60 -0.07 -9.35
C TRP A 215 -6.80 -1.54 -8.98
N SER A 216 -7.17 -2.42 -9.92
CA SER A 216 -7.23 -3.87 -9.69
C SER A 216 -5.93 -4.58 -10.02
N VAL A 217 -5.04 -3.99 -10.83
CA VAL A 217 -3.80 -4.63 -11.29
C VAL A 217 -2.89 -5.11 -10.15
N PRO A 218 -2.65 -4.35 -9.05
CA PRO A 218 -1.84 -4.85 -7.95
C PRO A 218 -2.44 -6.09 -7.26
N GLY A 219 -3.78 -6.17 -7.19
CA GLY A 219 -4.51 -7.32 -6.66
C GLY A 219 -4.32 -8.56 -7.54
N LEU A 220 -4.51 -8.39 -8.86
CA LEU A 220 -4.35 -9.49 -9.82
C LEU A 220 -2.92 -10.07 -9.81
N ILE A 221 -1.89 -9.23 -9.72
CA ILE A 221 -0.49 -9.70 -9.63
C ILE A 221 -0.25 -10.48 -8.34
N SER A 222 -0.91 -10.08 -7.26
CA SER A 222 -0.82 -10.76 -5.97
C SER A 222 -1.47 -12.14 -6.01
N GLU A 223 -2.43 -12.35 -6.92
CA GLU A 223 -3.05 -13.66 -7.18
C GLU A 223 -2.20 -14.55 -8.10
N MET A 224 -1.28 -13.99 -8.90
CA MET A 224 -0.37 -14.75 -9.78
C MET A 224 0.64 -15.65 -9.05
N ALA A 225 0.80 -15.50 -7.73
CA ALA A 225 1.59 -16.44 -6.92
C ALA A 225 0.84 -17.75 -6.60
N GLY A 226 -0.45 -17.84 -6.95
CA GLY A 226 -1.30 -19.01 -6.69
C GLY A 226 -1.30 -20.06 -7.81
N PRO A 227 -1.88 -21.26 -7.57
CA PRO A 227 -1.89 -22.38 -8.52
C PRO A 227 -2.65 -22.15 -9.84
N ARG A 228 -3.38 -21.03 -9.97
CA ARG A 228 -4.21 -20.65 -11.13
C ARG A 228 -3.77 -19.31 -11.74
N ALA A 229 -2.48 -19.04 -11.71
CA ALA A 229 -1.90 -17.80 -12.23
C ALA A 229 -2.14 -17.66 -13.74
N GLU A 230 -3.01 -16.73 -14.13
CA GLU A 230 -3.07 -16.28 -15.52
C GLU A 230 -2.09 -15.11 -15.72
N PRO A 231 -1.31 -15.10 -16.82
CA PRO A 231 -0.42 -13.99 -17.12
C PRO A 231 -1.23 -12.71 -17.36
N ILE A 232 -0.93 -11.66 -16.61
CA ILE A 232 -1.51 -10.34 -16.84
C ILE A 232 -0.87 -9.74 -18.10
N GLY A 233 -1.72 -9.26 -19.00
CA GLY A 233 -1.26 -8.67 -20.25
C GLY A 233 -0.48 -7.37 -20.03
N LEU A 234 0.39 -7.06 -20.99
CA LEU A 234 1.21 -5.83 -20.97
C LEU A 234 0.36 -4.56 -20.87
N HIS A 235 -0.88 -4.58 -21.38
CA HIS A 235 -1.81 -3.46 -21.34
C HIS A 235 -2.10 -2.99 -19.91
N SER A 236 -2.24 -3.91 -18.94
CA SER A 236 -2.50 -3.56 -17.54
C SER A 236 -1.37 -2.73 -16.93
N TYR A 237 -0.12 -3.12 -17.19
CA TYR A 237 1.06 -2.38 -16.73
C TYR A 237 1.16 -1.00 -17.39
N ILE A 238 0.86 -0.91 -18.69
CA ILE A 238 0.82 0.36 -19.43
C ILE A 238 -0.23 1.28 -18.82
N LEU A 239 -1.43 0.78 -18.50
CA LEU A 239 -2.49 1.57 -17.90
C LEU A 239 -2.10 2.11 -16.51
N VAL A 240 -1.45 1.30 -15.67
CA VAL A 240 -0.89 1.78 -14.39
C VAL A 240 0.17 2.87 -14.61
N LEU A 241 1.07 2.69 -15.58
CA LEU A 241 2.10 3.69 -15.89
C LEU A 241 1.50 5.01 -16.40
N LEU A 242 0.52 4.96 -17.30
CA LEU A 242 -0.18 6.14 -17.79
C LEU A 242 -0.93 6.84 -16.65
N THR A 243 -1.54 6.07 -15.75
CA THR A 243 -2.23 6.59 -14.56
C THR A 243 -1.25 7.28 -13.62
N PHE A 244 -0.08 6.69 -13.39
CA PHE A 244 1.00 7.30 -12.60
C PHE A 244 1.46 8.64 -13.20
N ILE A 245 1.78 8.66 -14.50
CA ILE A 245 2.24 9.87 -15.19
C ILE A 245 1.16 10.96 -15.12
N ALA A 246 -0.09 10.62 -15.41
CA ALA A 246 -1.21 11.55 -15.35
C ALA A 246 -1.40 12.13 -13.93
N GLY A 247 -1.37 11.27 -12.91
CA GLY A 247 -1.52 11.70 -11.52
C GLY A 247 -0.35 12.57 -11.01
N ILE A 248 0.89 12.25 -11.41
CA ILE A 248 2.06 13.09 -11.12
C ILE A 248 1.89 14.45 -11.81
N ALA A 249 1.64 14.47 -13.11
CA ALA A 249 1.48 15.71 -13.88
C ALA A 249 0.37 16.59 -13.31
N ALA A 250 -0.79 16.00 -12.97
CA ALA A 250 -1.91 16.71 -12.37
C ALA A 250 -1.56 17.28 -10.99
N THR A 251 -0.86 16.52 -10.15
CA THR A 251 -0.43 17.00 -8.82
C THR A 251 0.54 18.18 -8.95
N PHE A 252 1.53 18.08 -9.84
CA PHE A 252 2.48 19.18 -10.09
C PHE A 252 1.78 20.42 -10.66
N ALA A 253 0.91 20.25 -11.67
CA ALA A 253 0.16 21.35 -12.29
C ALA A 253 -0.74 22.06 -11.27
N TRP A 254 -1.39 21.32 -10.37
CA TRP A 254 -2.19 21.91 -9.31
C TRP A 254 -1.34 22.72 -8.33
N TRP A 255 -0.22 22.15 -7.84
CA TRP A 255 0.65 22.85 -6.90
C TRP A 255 1.32 24.09 -7.51
N GLN A 256 1.60 24.10 -8.81
CA GLN A 256 2.13 25.26 -9.51
C GLN A 256 1.10 26.40 -9.64
N SER A 257 -0.18 26.05 -9.85
CA SER A 257 -1.27 27.03 -10.02
C SER A 257 -1.98 27.44 -8.72
N ALA A 258 -1.75 26.73 -7.60
CA ALA A 258 -2.42 27.01 -6.33
C ALA A 258 -2.10 28.42 -5.79
N ASP A 259 -3.10 29.29 -5.68
CA ASP A 259 -2.91 30.63 -5.12
C ASP A 259 -2.59 30.62 -3.62
N GLN A 260 -1.65 31.47 -3.20
CA GLN A 260 -1.31 31.67 -1.79
C GLN A 260 -2.43 32.37 -0.99
N ALA A 261 -3.33 33.09 -1.67
CA ALA A 261 -4.24 34.04 -1.06
C ALA A 261 -5.60 33.46 -0.59
N ARG A 262 -5.91 32.18 -0.86
CA ARG A 262 -7.20 31.55 -0.45
C ARG A 262 -7.05 30.62 0.74
#